data_AF-A0A975B6Y3-F1
#
_entry.id   AF-A0A975B6Y3-F1
#
_cell.length_a   1.000
_cell.length_b   1.000
_cell.length_c   1.000
_cell.angle_alpha   90.00
_cell.angle_beta   90.00
_cell.angle_gamma   90.00
#
_symmetry.space_group_name_H-M   'P 1'
#
loop_
_entity.id
_entity.type
_entity.pdbx_description
1 polymer ?
#
loop_
_entity_poly.entity_id
_entity_poly.type
_entity_poly.pdbx_seq_one_letter_code
_entity_poly.pdbx_strand_id
1 'polypeptide(L)'
;MYLILLLFIIISIVSFVMYINIMSGAYDESWIKVEKYLKIFLVKCHMSNKLSLSYADRHLPTVLKLTKLNTLFMNAVEMDILPLEICEFNKLRHLGLTLCSIQKLPKEIGKLNSLQSLVLTSNSLVYLPIELGDLFYLKELNLSYNQIVSLPPEICKLKNLEILNLECNQIIKLPKEIGKLESLKTLSLKDNILSEIPKEIFNLPNIEVLNIGGNNITIDDIKNYEINGISIIIEYSNISEVNDSRIGGSVKFKRNKSDQYFIVKENRHNVTIYERKTGSFVIKYNNGSYYYDRIDEFCISPDDKHLVIIENDCEEYPGQGTLSIYDIQTKERKKFENTLLCALSDITFSEDGRYVKTKQFSRSDTIWDYQTGKIVICG
;
A
#
# COMPACT_ATOMS: atom_id res chain seq x y z
N MET A 1 -14.65 -37.67 -24.42
CA MET A 1 -13.33 -38.05 -23.86
C MET A 1 -12.21 -37.85 -24.88
N TYR A 2 -12.25 -38.51 -26.04
CA TYR A 2 -11.23 -38.37 -27.10
C TYR A 2 -11.03 -36.94 -27.62
N LEU A 3 -12.10 -36.16 -27.81
CA LEU A 3 -11.99 -34.74 -28.21
C LEU A 3 -11.28 -33.89 -27.15
N ILE A 4 -11.50 -34.16 -25.87
CA ILE A 4 -10.88 -33.42 -24.76
C ILE A 4 -9.38 -33.76 -24.70
N LEU A 5 -9.04 -35.02 -24.89
CA LEU A 5 -7.65 -35.49 -24.92
C LEU A 5 -6.88 -34.88 -26.09
N LEU A 6 -7.50 -34.86 -27.28
CA LEU A 6 -6.93 -34.24 -28.48
C LEU A 6 -6.73 -32.73 -28.28
N LEU A 7 -7.67 -32.07 -27.61
CA LEU A 7 -7.60 -30.64 -27.29
C LEU A 7 -6.46 -30.34 -26.30
N PHE A 8 -6.29 -31.17 -25.27
CA PHE A 8 -5.15 -31.07 -24.35
C PHE A 8 -3.83 -31.23 -25.08
N ILE A 9 -3.72 -32.21 -25.98
CA ILE A 9 -2.52 -32.42 -26.78
C ILE A 9 -2.23 -31.18 -27.65
N ILE A 10 -3.25 -30.61 -28.30
CA ILE A 10 -3.10 -29.38 -29.10
C ILE A 10 -2.65 -28.21 -28.22
N ILE A 11 -3.26 -28.00 -27.05
CA ILE A 11 -2.88 -26.92 -26.12
C ILE A 11 -1.44 -27.11 -25.65
N SER A 12 -1.06 -28.31 -25.22
CA SER A 12 0.30 -28.62 -24.78
C SER A 12 1.33 -28.42 -25.89
N ILE A 13 1.01 -28.80 -27.14
CA ILE A 13 1.88 -28.57 -28.29
C ILE A 13 2.02 -27.07 -28.56
N VAL A 14 0.93 -26.30 -28.57
CA VAL A 14 1.01 -24.86 -28.84
C VAL A 14 1.74 -24.12 -27.71
N SER A 15 1.51 -24.47 -26.45
CA SER A 15 2.26 -23.92 -25.31
C SER A 15 3.74 -24.25 -25.36
N PHE A 16 4.10 -25.48 -25.75
CA PHE A 16 5.49 -25.89 -25.92
C PHE A 16 6.17 -25.15 -27.08
N VAL A 17 5.49 -25.01 -28.22
CA VAL A 17 6.00 -24.25 -29.38
C VAL A 17 6.14 -22.76 -29.05
N MET A 18 5.20 -22.18 -28.30
CA MET A 18 5.33 -20.82 -27.76
C MET A 18 6.58 -20.68 -26.90
N TYR A 19 6.80 -21.60 -25.95
CA TYR A 19 7.97 -21.58 -25.08
C TYR A 19 9.28 -21.61 -25.86
N ILE A 20 9.38 -22.49 -26.87
CA ILE A 20 10.57 -22.57 -27.74
C ILE A 20 10.78 -21.26 -28.50
N ASN A 21 9.74 -20.65 -29.06
CA ASN A 21 9.86 -19.39 -29.81
C ASN A 21 10.22 -18.18 -28.92
N ILE A 22 9.74 -18.16 -27.67
CA ILE A 22 10.17 -17.17 -26.67
C ILE A 22 11.67 -17.34 -26.38
N MET A 23 12.13 -18.57 -26.14
CA MET A 23 13.53 -18.87 -25.84
C MET A 23 14.47 -18.62 -27.03
N SER A 24 13.96 -18.72 -28.26
CA SER A 24 14.72 -18.46 -29.48
C SER A 24 14.67 -17.00 -29.95
N GLY A 25 13.94 -16.12 -29.26
CA GLY A 25 13.74 -14.72 -29.67
C GLY A 25 12.90 -14.55 -30.95
N ALA A 26 12.21 -15.60 -31.41
CA ALA A 26 11.36 -15.60 -32.60
C ALA A 26 9.89 -15.27 -32.29
N TYR A 27 9.65 -14.64 -31.13
CA TYR A 27 8.31 -14.27 -30.67
C TYR A 27 7.85 -12.98 -31.37
N ASP A 28 6.98 -13.11 -32.37
CA ASP A 28 6.47 -12.01 -33.18
C ASP A 28 4.95 -11.75 -32.95
N GLU A 29 4.39 -10.77 -33.67
CA GLU A 29 2.96 -10.40 -33.58
C GLU A 29 2.00 -11.55 -33.90
N SER A 30 2.43 -12.59 -34.62
CA SER A 30 1.57 -13.74 -34.95
C SER A 30 1.38 -14.65 -33.75
N TRP A 31 2.43 -14.88 -32.94
CA TRP A 31 2.37 -15.69 -31.73
C TRP A 31 1.53 -15.06 -30.63
N ILE A 32 1.59 -13.74 -30.51
CA ILE A 32 0.70 -12.95 -29.65
C ILE A 32 -0.78 -13.24 -29.96
N LYS A 33 -1.16 -13.24 -31.25
CA LYS A 33 -2.55 -13.52 -31.65
C LYS A 33 -2.94 -14.95 -31.28
N VAL A 34 -2.05 -15.92 -31.49
CA VAL A 34 -2.29 -17.33 -31.13
C VAL A 34 -2.50 -17.48 -29.63
N GLU A 35 -1.65 -16.86 -28.80
CA GLU A 35 -1.76 -16.88 -27.34
C GLU A 35 -3.11 -16.29 -26.87
N LYS A 36 -3.49 -15.14 -27.43
CA LYS A 36 -4.79 -14.50 -27.17
C LYS A 36 -5.95 -15.45 -27.44
N TYR A 37 -6.00 -16.03 -28.63
CA TYR A 37 -7.10 -16.92 -29.03
C TYR A 37 -7.14 -18.19 -28.16
N LEU A 38 -5.99 -18.74 -27.79
CA LEU A 38 -5.91 -19.86 -26.85
C LEU A 38 -6.48 -19.50 -25.48
N LYS A 39 -6.10 -18.36 -24.88
CA LYS A 39 -6.64 -17.92 -23.59
C LYS A 39 -8.16 -17.77 -23.65
N ILE A 40 -8.68 -17.13 -24.70
CA ILE A 40 -10.13 -16.99 -24.93
C ILE A 40 -10.80 -18.35 -25.08
N PHE A 41 -10.20 -19.25 -25.84
CA PHE A 41 -10.72 -20.59 -26.09
C PHE A 41 -10.78 -21.43 -24.80
N LEU A 42 -9.75 -21.39 -23.96
CA LEU A 42 -9.72 -22.06 -22.66
C LEU A 42 -10.87 -21.59 -21.75
N VAL A 43 -11.17 -20.29 -21.76
CA VAL A 43 -12.30 -19.76 -21.00
C VAL A 43 -13.64 -20.21 -21.58
N LYS A 44 -13.79 -20.20 -22.91
CA LYS A 44 -15.00 -20.69 -23.60
C LYS A 44 -15.27 -22.16 -23.33
N CYS A 45 -14.23 -23.00 -23.31
CA CYS A 45 -14.33 -24.42 -23.01
C CYS A 45 -14.46 -24.73 -21.50
N HIS A 46 -14.58 -23.70 -20.66
CA HIS A 46 -14.65 -23.84 -19.19
C HIS A 46 -13.42 -24.50 -18.55
N MET A 47 -12.30 -24.51 -19.28
CA MET A 47 -11.01 -25.00 -18.80
C MET A 47 -10.27 -23.93 -17.99
N SER A 48 -10.68 -22.67 -18.12
CA SER A 48 -10.23 -21.54 -17.29
C SER A 48 -11.40 -20.64 -16.93
N ASN A 49 -11.34 -20.01 -15.76
CA ASN A 49 -12.21 -18.90 -15.36
C ASN A 49 -11.44 -17.56 -15.27
N LYS A 50 -10.19 -17.55 -15.74
CA LYS A 50 -9.31 -16.38 -15.77
C LYS A 50 -8.98 -16.02 -17.21
N LEU A 51 -9.02 -14.73 -17.51
CA LEU A 51 -8.58 -14.16 -18.78
C LEU A 51 -7.62 -13.01 -18.51
N SER A 52 -6.46 -13.02 -19.17
CA SER A 52 -5.50 -11.93 -19.14
C SER A 52 -5.19 -11.49 -20.56
N LEU A 53 -5.30 -10.19 -20.81
CA LEU A 53 -5.04 -9.53 -22.10
C LEU A 53 -3.97 -8.44 -21.90
N SER A 54 -3.22 -8.15 -22.95
CA SER A 54 -2.13 -7.16 -22.93
C SER A 54 -2.22 -6.17 -24.12
N TYR A 55 -1.35 -5.15 -24.19
CA TYR A 55 -1.24 -4.19 -25.31
C TYR A 55 -1.33 -4.82 -26.70
N ALA A 56 -0.78 -6.02 -26.81
CA ALA A 56 -0.74 -6.77 -28.05
C ALA A 56 -2.14 -7.27 -28.51
N ASP A 57 -3.15 -7.12 -27.65
CA ASP A 57 -4.56 -7.47 -27.83
C ASP A 57 -5.44 -6.23 -28.14
N ARG A 58 -5.03 -5.39 -29.11
CA ARG A 58 -5.64 -4.07 -29.45
C ARG A 58 -7.17 -3.99 -29.61
N HIS A 59 -7.84 -5.13 -29.73
CA HIS A 59 -9.29 -5.20 -29.69
C HIS A 59 -9.72 -6.20 -28.64
N LEU A 60 -10.52 -5.73 -27.68
CA LEU A 60 -11.36 -6.64 -26.92
C LEU A 60 -12.18 -7.42 -27.97
N PRO A 61 -12.12 -8.76 -28.01
CA PRO A 61 -13.05 -9.49 -28.85
C PRO A 61 -14.46 -9.00 -28.48
N THR A 62 -15.40 -8.90 -29.41
CA THR A 62 -16.80 -8.68 -29.04
C THR A 62 -17.21 -9.86 -28.16
N VAL A 63 -17.01 -9.76 -26.83
CA VAL A 63 -16.93 -10.94 -25.97
C VAL A 63 -18.35 -11.34 -25.63
N LEU A 64 -18.92 -12.12 -26.55
CA LEU A 64 -20.08 -12.96 -26.37
C LEU A 64 -19.97 -13.75 -25.05
N LYS A 65 -20.82 -13.40 -24.07
CA LYS A 65 -21.31 -14.23 -22.95
C LYS A 65 -20.26 -15.16 -22.29
N LEU A 66 -19.14 -14.62 -21.78
CA LEU A 66 -18.23 -15.37 -20.89
C LEU A 66 -18.76 -15.44 -19.45
N THR A 67 -19.94 -16.05 -19.27
CA THR A 67 -20.73 -16.03 -18.02
C THR A 67 -20.10 -16.77 -16.83
N LYS A 68 -18.97 -17.47 -17.02
CA LYS A 68 -18.22 -18.13 -15.94
C LYS A 68 -16.92 -17.43 -15.57
N LEU A 69 -16.60 -16.31 -16.22
CA LEU A 69 -15.37 -15.58 -15.96
C LEU A 69 -15.38 -15.06 -14.52
N ASN A 70 -14.31 -15.35 -13.80
CA ASN A 70 -14.10 -14.96 -12.40
C ASN A 70 -13.00 -13.90 -12.28
N THR A 71 -12.01 -13.94 -13.16
CA THR A 71 -10.89 -13.01 -13.16
C THR A 71 -10.66 -12.47 -14.56
N LEU A 72 -10.60 -11.15 -14.69
CA LEU A 72 -10.27 -10.45 -15.92
C LEU A 72 -9.16 -9.45 -15.63
N PHE A 73 -8.02 -9.63 -16.29
CA PHE A 73 -6.91 -8.68 -16.25
C PHE A 73 -6.65 -8.15 -17.65
N MET A 74 -6.56 -6.83 -17.79
CA MET A 74 -6.09 -6.18 -19.01
C MET A 74 -4.98 -5.22 -18.63
N ASN A 75 -3.86 -5.31 -19.33
CA ASN A 75 -2.73 -4.42 -19.14
C ASN A 75 -2.38 -3.73 -20.45
N ALA A 76 -2.30 -2.40 -20.44
CA ALA A 76 -1.94 -1.60 -21.60
C ALA A 76 -2.89 -1.80 -22.80
N VAL A 77 -4.17 -2.11 -22.59
CA VAL A 77 -5.15 -2.19 -23.68
C VAL A 77 -5.84 -0.83 -23.81
N GLU A 78 -5.53 -0.08 -24.86
CA GLU A 78 -6.08 1.27 -25.07
C GLU A 78 -7.61 1.24 -25.20
N MET A 79 -8.30 1.90 -24.26
CA MET A 79 -9.74 2.14 -24.29
C MET A 79 -10.09 3.39 -23.48
N ASP A 80 -10.77 4.37 -24.10
CA ASP A 80 -11.17 5.60 -23.42
C ASP A 80 -12.27 5.37 -22.37
N ILE A 81 -13.15 4.40 -22.63
CA ILE A 81 -14.28 4.05 -21.77
C ILE A 81 -14.28 2.54 -21.60
N LEU A 82 -14.47 2.07 -20.36
CA LEU A 82 -14.66 0.64 -20.10
C LEU A 82 -15.95 0.15 -20.80
N PRO A 83 -15.89 -0.85 -21.70
CA PRO A 83 -17.09 -1.36 -22.38
C PRO A 83 -18.12 -1.91 -21.39
N LEU A 84 -19.38 -1.52 -21.55
CA LEU A 84 -20.49 -1.91 -20.66
C LEU A 84 -20.72 -3.43 -20.63
N GLU A 85 -20.29 -4.15 -21.66
CA GLU A 85 -20.43 -5.60 -21.76
C GLU A 85 -19.64 -6.34 -20.68
N ILE A 86 -18.54 -5.74 -20.18
CA ILE A 86 -17.76 -6.30 -19.07
C ILE A 86 -18.60 -6.31 -17.79
N CYS A 87 -19.50 -5.34 -17.63
CA CYS A 87 -20.39 -5.21 -16.48
C CYS A 87 -21.48 -6.30 -16.43
N GLU A 88 -21.66 -7.07 -17.51
CA GLU A 88 -22.58 -8.21 -17.56
C GLU A 88 -21.94 -9.51 -17.02
N PHE A 89 -20.65 -9.51 -16.69
CA PHE A 89 -19.96 -10.65 -16.08
C PHE A 89 -20.26 -10.75 -14.58
N ASN A 90 -21.49 -11.15 -14.24
CA ASN A 90 -21.99 -11.20 -12.85
C ASN A 90 -21.24 -12.15 -11.89
N LYS A 91 -20.39 -13.06 -12.39
CA LYS A 91 -19.52 -13.95 -11.59
C LYS A 91 -18.09 -13.44 -11.42
N LEU A 92 -17.77 -12.29 -12.00
CA LEU A 92 -16.45 -11.68 -11.91
C LEU A 92 -16.18 -11.27 -10.47
N ARG A 93 -15.05 -11.74 -9.93
CA ARG A 93 -14.54 -11.42 -8.59
C ARG A 93 -13.33 -10.49 -8.64
N HIS A 94 -12.53 -10.58 -9.69
CA HIS A 94 -11.31 -9.79 -9.83
C HIS A 94 -11.29 -9.14 -11.21
N LEU A 95 -11.29 -7.81 -11.24
CA LEU A 95 -11.17 -7.02 -12.45
C LEU A 95 -9.96 -6.11 -12.30
N GLY A 96 -8.91 -6.31 -13.11
CA GLY A 96 -7.79 -5.40 -13.19
C GLY A 96 -7.61 -4.85 -14.58
N LEU A 97 -7.47 -3.53 -14.67
CA LEU A 97 -7.40 -2.75 -15.90
C LEU A 97 -6.29 -1.72 -15.69
N THR A 98 -5.06 -2.08 -16.03
CA THR A 98 -3.87 -1.28 -15.77
C THR A 98 -3.37 -0.67 -17.07
N LEU A 99 -2.98 0.61 -17.07
CA LEU A 99 -2.43 1.27 -18.27
C LEU A 99 -3.39 1.28 -19.48
N CYS A 100 -4.70 1.20 -19.28
CA CYS A 100 -5.68 1.10 -20.37
C CYS A 100 -6.17 2.46 -20.90
N SER A 101 -5.66 3.58 -20.38
CA SER A 101 -6.10 4.94 -20.74
C SER A 101 -7.59 5.23 -20.48
N ILE A 102 -8.22 4.50 -19.56
CA ILE A 102 -9.64 4.67 -19.24
C ILE A 102 -9.87 6.05 -18.62
N GLN A 103 -10.75 6.85 -19.22
CA GLN A 103 -11.14 8.17 -18.73
C GLN A 103 -12.43 8.12 -17.91
N LYS A 104 -13.33 7.17 -18.21
CA LYS A 104 -14.62 7.02 -17.54
C LYS A 104 -15.01 5.55 -17.33
N LEU A 105 -15.59 5.28 -16.17
CA LEU A 105 -16.30 4.02 -15.90
C LEU A 105 -17.78 4.18 -16.24
N PRO A 106 -18.41 3.17 -16.86
CA PRO A 106 -19.86 3.13 -17.05
C PRO A 106 -20.56 2.97 -15.69
N LYS A 107 -21.76 3.55 -15.55
CA LYS A 107 -22.61 3.36 -14.35
C LYS A 107 -22.93 1.88 -14.09
N GLU A 108 -22.96 1.09 -15.16
CA GLU A 108 -23.19 -0.35 -15.12
C GLU A 108 -22.13 -1.10 -14.31
N ILE A 109 -20.99 -0.48 -13.96
CA ILE A 109 -19.97 -1.09 -13.09
C ILE A 109 -20.60 -1.61 -11.79
N GLY A 110 -21.61 -0.91 -11.24
CA GLY A 110 -22.33 -1.33 -10.04
C GLY A 110 -23.09 -2.66 -10.17
N LYS A 111 -23.28 -3.19 -11.39
CA LYS A 111 -23.88 -4.52 -11.61
C LYS A 111 -22.96 -5.68 -11.24
N LEU A 112 -21.65 -5.44 -11.09
CA LEU A 112 -20.66 -6.45 -10.75
C LEU A 112 -20.73 -6.87 -9.27
N ASN A 113 -21.89 -7.37 -8.85
CA ASN A 113 -22.22 -7.69 -7.45
C ASN A 113 -21.37 -8.81 -6.84
N SER A 114 -20.57 -9.54 -7.63
CA SER A 114 -19.64 -10.55 -7.10
C SER A 114 -18.22 -10.02 -6.94
N LEU A 115 -17.96 -8.77 -7.32
CA LEU A 115 -16.60 -8.21 -7.40
C LEU A 115 -16.02 -8.03 -6.01
N GLN A 116 -14.78 -8.50 -5.84
CA GLN A 116 -14.01 -8.48 -4.61
C GLN A 116 -12.75 -7.62 -4.74
N SER A 117 -12.16 -7.54 -5.93
CA SER A 117 -11.01 -6.68 -6.21
C SER A 117 -11.20 -5.96 -7.54
N LEU A 118 -11.05 -4.63 -7.50
CA LEU A 118 -11.08 -3.75 -8.65
C LEU A 118 -9.78 -2.94 -8.70
N VAL A 119 -8.95 -3.21 -9.70
CA VAL A 119 -7.67 -2.54 -9.93
C VAL A 119 -7.77 -1.72 -11.21
N LEU A 120 -7.58 -0.41 -11.10
CA LEU A 120 -7.70 0.58 -12.16
C LEU A 120 -6.46 1.49 -12.21
N THR A 121 -5.31 0.94 -11.80
CA THR A 121 -4.04 1.66 -11.69
C THR A 121 -3.56 2.23 -13.02
N SER A 122 -3.01 3.44 -13.01
CA SER A 122 -2.40 4.08 -14.19
C SER A 122 -3.39 4.25 -15.36
N ASN A 123 -4.57 4.81 -15.07
CA ASN A 123 -5.53 5.23 -16.10
C ASN A 123 -5.65 6.77 -16.09
N SER A 124 -6.70 7.30 -16.74
CA SER A 124 -6.97 8.74 -16.82
C SER A 124 -8.32 9.10 -16.21
N LEU A 125 -8.75 8.36 -15.17
CA LEU A 125 -10.02 8.59 -14.50
C LEU A 125 -10.02 9.94 -13.78
N VAL A 126 -11.01 10.78 -14.08
CA VAL A 126 -11.21 12.08 -13.41
C VAL A 126 -12.34 12.00 -12.36
N TYR A 127 -13.38 11.23 -12.67
CA TYR A 127 -14.55 11.03 -11.81
C TYR A 127 -14.94 9.56 -11.75
N LEU A 128 -15.58 9.18 -10.65
CA LEU A 128 -16.13 7.83 -10.44
C LEU A 128 -17.66 7.89 -10.45
N PRO A 129 -18.36 6.91 -11.05
CA PRO A 129 -19.81 6.80 -10.98
C PRO A 129 -20.27 6.51 -9.54
N ILE A 130 -21.43 7.04 -9.15
CA ILE A 130 -22.01 6.81 -7.81
C ILE A 130 -22.31 5.33 -7.57
N GLU A 131 -22.59 4.59 -8.65
CA GLU A 131 -22.87 3.16 -8.68
C GLU A 131 -21.65 2.31 -8.28
N LEU A 132 -20.45 2.90 -8.22
CA LEU A 132 -19.30 2.21 -7.62
C LEU A 132 -19.57 1.82 -6.17
N GLY A 133 -20.42 2.59 -5.46
CA GLY A 133 -20.86 2.29 -4.10
C GLY A 133 -21.79 1.07 -3.99
N ASP A 134 -22.28 0.52 -5.10
CA ASP A 134 -23.15 -0.67 -5.12
C ASP A 134 -22.34 -1.98 -5.19
N LEU A 135 -21.01 -1.91 -5.24
CA LEU A 135 -20.12 -3.07 -5.20
C LEU A 135 -19.96 -3.64 -3.77
N PHE A 136 -21.06 -4.10 -3.17
CA PHE A 136 -21.14 -4.44 -1.74
C PHE A 136 -20.09 -5.45 -1.24
N TYR A 137 -19.57 -6.32 -2.09
CA TYR A 137 -18.58 -7.35 -1.73
C TYR A 137 -17.13 -6.94 -2.04
N LEU A 138 -16.91 -5.70 -2.50
CA LEU A 138 -15.58 -5.20 -2.82
C LEU A 138 -14.73 -5.11 -1.56
N LYS A 139 -13.55 -5.71 -1.62
CA LYS A 139 -12.54 -5.73 -0.56
C LYS A 139 -11.32 -4.90 -0.90
N GLU A 140 -10.99 -4.81 -2.18
CA GLU A 140 -9.85 -4.05 -2.67
C GLU A 140 -10.28 -3.14 -3.80
N LEU A 141 -9.96 -1.85 -3.65
CA LEU A 141 -10.13 -0.85 -4.68
C LEU A 141 -8.81 -0.10 -4.86
N ASN A 142 -8.15 -0.35 -5.99
CA ASN A 142 -6.92 0.34 -6.35
C ASN A 142 -7.18 1.28 -7.53
N LEU A 143 -7.08 2.58 -7.26
CA LEU A 143 -7.29 3.69 -8.19
C LEU A 143 -6.03 4.56 -8.30
N SER A 144 -4.87 4.03 -7.91
CA SER A 144 -3.60 4.76 -7.94
C SER A 144 -3.22 5.23 -9.34
N TYR A 145 -2.45 6.31 -9.43
CA TYR A 145 -1.99 6.90 -10.69
C TYR A 145 -3.14 7.22 -11.65
N ASN A 146 -4.11 8.01 -11.19
CA ASN A 146 -5.20 8.54 -12.01
C ASN A 146 -5.24 10.07 -11.89
N GLN A 147 -6.33 10.71 -12.30
CA GLN A 147 -6.54 12.16 -12.24
C GLN A 147 -7.78 12.50 -11.40
N ILE A 148 -8.09 11.66 -10.40
CA ILE A 148 -9.33 11.77 -9.63
C ILE A 148 -9.26 13.02 -8.76
N VAL A 149 -10.27 13.90 -8.89
CA VAL A 149 -10.34 15.17 -8.14
C VAL A 149 -11.15 15.05 -6.85
N SER A 150 -12.12 14.12 -6.83
CA SER A 150 -13.00 13.88 -5.69
C SER A 150 -13.61 12.48 -5.74
N LEU A 151 -13.89 11.91 -4.57
CA LEU A 151 -14.64 10.65 -4.46
C LEU A 151 -16.15 10.94 -4.33
N PRO A 152 -17.02 10.14 -4.97
CA PRO A 152 -18.45 10.16 -4.65
C PRO A 152 -18.67 9.67 -3.21
N PRO A 153 -19.51 10.32 -2.39
CA PRO A 153 -19.80 9.88 -1.02
C PRO A 153 -20.26 8.41 -0.93
N GLU A 154 -20.88 7.90 -2.00
CA GLU A 154 -21.35 6.52 -2.13
C GLU A 154 -20.22 5.49 -2.02
N ILE A 155 -18.95 5.85 -2.23
CA ILE A 155 -17.82 4.94 -1.97
C ILE A 155 -17.83 4.44 -0.51
N CYS A 156 -18.40 5.23 0.41
CA CYS A 156 -18.51 4.90 1.83
C CYS A 156 -19.60 3.84 2.13
N LYS A 157 -20.36 3.39 1.12
CA LYS A 157 -21.26 2.23 1.21
C LYS A 157 -20.51 0.89 1.15
N LEU A 158 -19.24 0.88 0.75
CA LEU A 158 -18.41 -0.32 0.60
C LEU A 158 -17.94 -0.85 1.97
N LYS A 159 -18.86 -1.39 2.77
CA LYS A 159 -18.60 -1.83 4.15
C LYS A 159 -17.57 -2.95 4.29
N ASN A 160 -17.37 -3.73 3.23
CA ASN A 160 -16.39 -4.82 3.17
C ASN A 160 -15.02 -4.38 2.62
N LEU A 161 -14.83 -3.11 2.27
CA LEU A 161 -13.59 -2.62 1.70
C LEU A 161 -12.48 -2.66 2.75
N GLU A 162 -11.44 -3.45 2.48
CA GLU A 162 -10.26 -3.62 3.34
C GLU A 162 -9.10 -2.73 2.88
N ILE A 163 -8.96 -2.52 1.57
CA ILE A 163 -7.88 -1.73 0.97
C ILE A 163 -8.46 -0.71 0.00
N LEU A 164 -8.13 0.57 0.23
CA LEU A 164 -8.41 1.68 -0.69
C LEU A 164 -7.10 2.39 -1.04
N ASN A 165 -6.65 2.24 -2.28
CA ASN A 165 -5.46 2.93 -2.77
C ASN A 165 -5.84 4.04 -3.76
N LEU A 166 -5.54 5.28 -3.41
CA LEU A 166 -5.78 6.51 -4.16
C LEU A 166 -4.48 7.29 -4.42
N GLU A 167 -3.33 6.64 -4.28
CA GLU A 167 -2.02 7.24 -4.49
C GLU A 167 -1.88 7.92 -5.87
N CYS A 168 -1.14 9.02 -5.94
CA CYS A 168 -0.88 9.76 -7.18
C CYS A 168 -2.19 10.12 -7.93
N ASN A 169 -3.01 10.95 -7.29
CA ASN A 169 -4.24 11.51 -7.86
C ASN A 169 -4.27 13.03 -7.63
N GLN A 170 -5.42 13.67 -7.86
CA GLN A 170 -5.61 15.12 -7.68
C GLN A 170 -6.70 15.41 -6.64
N ILE A 171 -6.83 14.54 -5.62
CA ILE A 171 -7.91 14.63 -4.65
C ILE A 171 -7.70 15.85 -3.76
N ILE A 172 -8.69 16.75 -3.74
CA ILE A 172 -8.65 18.00 -2.95
C ILE A 172 -9.31 17.80 -1.57
N LYS A 173 -10.31 16.93 -1.49
CA LYS A 173 -11.04 16.63 -0.26
C LYS A 173 -11.61 15.22 -0.27
N LEU A 174 -11.81 14.65 0.92
CA LEU A 174 -12.51 13.40 1.13
C LEU A 174 -13.93 13.65 1.65
N PRO A 175 -14.90 12.76 1.34
CA PRO A 175 -16.20 12.78 2.01
C PRO A 175 -16.02 12.48 3.51
N LYS A 176 -16.77 13.17 4.37
CA LYS A 176 -16.74 12.93 5.83
C LYS A 176 -17.20 11.52 6.18
N GLU A 177 -18.02 10.93 5.32
CA GLU A 177 -18.50 9.56 5.41
C GLU A 177 -17.39 8.51 5.29
N ILE A 178 -16.15 8.88 4.92
CA ILE A 178 -15.02 7.94 4.82
C ILE A 178 -14.82 7.15 6.12
N GLY A 179 -15.10 7.76 7.28
CA GLY A 179 -15.06 7.11 8.59
C GLY A 179 -16.09 5.98 8.79
N LYS A 180 -17.00 5.76 7.83
CA LYS A 180 -18.00 4.68 7.85
C LYS A 180 -17.50 3.39 7.19
N LEU A 181 -16.28 3.35 6.65
CA LEU A 181 -15.70 2.15 6.05
C LEU A 181 -15.21 1.19 7.14
N GLU A 182 -16.13 0.41 7.69
CA GLU A 182 -15.92 -0.43 8.87
C GLU A 182 -14.80 -1.46 8.71
N SER A 183 -14.58 -2.02 7.52
CA SER A 183 -13.56 -3.04 7.29
C SER A 183 -12.20 -2.50 6.84
N LEU A 184 -12.05 -1.18 6.68
CA LEU A 184 -10.87 -0.59 6.04
C LEU A 184 -9.64 -0.72 6.92
N LYS A 185 -8.61 -1.38 6.39
CA LYS A 185 -7.30 -1.60 7.03
C LYS A 185 -6.21 -0.74 6.44
N THR A 186 -6.27 -0.49 5.13
CA THR A 186 -5.27 0.31 4.43
C THR A 186 -5.93 1.39 3.60
N LEU A 187 -5.54 2.64 3.87
CA LEU A 187 -5.92 3.79 3.08
C LEU A 187 -4.67 4.53 2.62
N SER A 188 -4.40 4.51 1.31
CA SER A 188 -3.34 5.32 0.72
C SER A 188 -3.95 6.51 -0.02
N LEU A 189 -3.55 7.70 0.37
CA LEU A 189 -3.87 9.01 -0.21
C LEU A 189 -2.59 9.72 -0.65
N LYS A 190 -1.48 8.98 -0.75
CA LYS A 190 -0.17 9.53 -1.06
C LYS A 190 -0.20 10.35 -2.36
N ASP A 191 0.57 11.42 -2.44
CA ASP A 191 0.72 12.25 -3.64
C ASP A 191 -0.63 12.70 -4.21
N ASN A 192 -1.39 13.42 -3.39
CA ASN A 192 -2.63 14.10 -3.74
C ASN A 192 -2.51 15.59 -3.40
N ILE A 193 -3.62 16.35 -3.44
CA ILE A 193 -3.63 17.79 -3.15
C ILE A 193 -4.57 18.12 -1.99
N LEU A 194 -4.70 17.19 -1.03
CA LEU A 194 -5.51 17.40 0.17
C LEU A 194 -4.92 18.53 1.00
N SER A 195 -5.75 19.49 1.39
CA SER A 195 -5.41 20.53 2.37
C SER A 195 -5.97 20.25 3.76
N GLU A 196 -6.91 19.32 3.87
CA GLU A 196 -7.53 18.90 5.12
C GLU A 196 -7.85 17.41 5.08
N ILE A 197 -7.88 16.80 6.26
CA ILE A 197 -8.35 15.42 6.47
C ILE A 197 -9.61 15.47 7.32
N PRO A 198 -10.73 14.84 6.90
CA PRO A 198 -11.92 14.81 7.73
C PRO A 198 -11.63 14.07 9.04
N LYS A 199 -12.01 14.67 10.17
CA LYS A 199 -11.81 14.09 11.51
C LYS A 199 -12.38 12.67 11.64
N GLU A 200 -13.39 12.35 10.84
CA GLU A 200 -14.04 11.05 10.80
C GLU A 200 -13.11 9.92 10.35
N ILE A 201 -12.01 10.21 9.63
CA ILE A 201 -11.01 9.20 9.24
C ILE A 201 -10.37 8.54 10.48
N PHE A 202 -10.25 9.30 11.57
CA PHE A 202 -9.64 8.83 12.82
C PHE A 202 -10.60 7.94 13.63
N ASN A 203 -11.86 7.86 13.23
CA ASN A 203 -12.86 6.95 13.81
C ASN A 203 -12.94 5.60 13.08
N LEU A 204 -12.11 5.35 12.06
CA LEU A 204 -12.07 4.06 11.37
C LEU A 204 -11.67 2.96 12.36
N PRO A 205 -12.51 1.93 12.58
CA PRO A 205 -12.32 1.00 13.70
C PRO A 205 -11.19 -0.01 13.47
N ASN A 206 -10.87 -0.31 12.21
CA ASN A 206 -9.92 -1.37 11.82
C ASN A 206 -8.75 -0.85 10.98
N ILE A 207 -8.54 0.47 10.89
CA ILE A 207 -7.46 1.03 10.08
C ILE A 207 -6.11 0.70 10.71
N GLU A 208 -5.19 0.16 9.91
CA GLU A 208 -3.84 -0.23 10.34
C GLU A 208 -2.81 0.72 9.72
N VAL A 209 -3.03 1.09 8.45
CA VAL A 209 -2.12 1.94 7.66
C VAL A 209 -2.90 3.07 7.01
N LEU A 210 -2.50 4.31 7.31
CA LEU A 210 -2.99 5.52 6.66
C LEU A 210 -1.82 6.29 6.04
N ASN A 211 -1.69 6.27 4.71
CA ASN A 211 -0.65 7.04 4.02
C ASN A 211 -1.22 8.33 3.47
N ILE A 212 -0.75 9.48 3.95
CA ILE A 212 -1.16 10.83 3.52
C ILE A 212 0.03 11.66 3.01
N GLY A 213 1.17 11.02 2.70
CA GLY A 213 2.33 11.70 2.11
C GLY A 213 1.96 12.45 0.83
N GLY A 214 2.77 13.42 0.40
CA GLY A 214 2.57 14.07 -0.90
C GLY A 214 1.45 15.08 -0.93
N ASN A 215 0.78 15.35 0.19
CA ASN A 215 -0.36 16.26 0.29
C ASN A 215 0.03 17.63 0.88
N ASN A 216 -0.92 18.55 0.89
CA ASN A 216 -0.82 19.86 1.52
C ASN A 216 -1.36 19.85 2.97
N ILE A 217 -1.05 18.80 3.72
CA ILE A 217 -1.47 18.60 5.13
C ILE A 217 -0.28 18.87 6.05
N THR A 218 -0.52 19.63 7.12
CA THR A 218 0.47 19.95 8.14
C THR A 218 0.30 19.09 9.39
N ILE A 219 1.33 19.05 10.24
CA ILE A 219 1.24 18.35 11.53
C ILE A 219 0.16 18.96 12.44
N ASP A 220 -0.05 20.28 12.34
CA ASP A 220 -1.03 20.99 13.15
C ASP A 220 -2.46 20.58 12.82
N ASP A 221 -2.70 20.14 11.57
CA ASP A 221 -4.00 19.64 11.13
C ASP A 221 -4.35 18.29 11.75
N ILE A 222 -3.35 17.48 12.14
CA ILE A 222 -3.57 16.11 12.60
C ILE A 222 -3.20 15.86 14.07
N LYS A 223 -2.43 16.76 14.71
CA LYS A 223 -1.87 16.56 16.07
C LYS A 223 -2.92 16.34 17.17
N ASN A 224 -4.15 16.82 16.95
CA ASN A 224 -5.21 16.77 17.96
C ASN A 224 -6.10 15.52 17.85
N TYR A 225 -5.89 14.67 16.84
CA TYR A 225 -6.72 13.48 16.64
C TYR A 225 -6.11 12.25 17.30
N GLU A 226 -6.95 11.47 17.96
CA GLU A 226 -6.55 10.19 18.55
C GLU A 226 -6.45 9.14 17.46
N ILE A 227 -5.30 8.47 17.42
CA ILE A 227 -5.00 7.46 16.41
C ILE A 227 -4.76 6.18 17.20
N ASN A 228 -5.67 5.22 17.10
CA ASN A 228 -5.72 3.97 17.87
C ASN A 228 -4.56 2.99 17.57
N GLY A 229 -3.30 3.43 17.73
CA GLY A 229 -2.11 2.64 17.38
C GLY A 229 -1.86 2.50 15.87
N ILE A 230 -2.49 3.34 15.05
CA ILE A 230 -2.42 3.32 13.58
C ILE A 230 -1.10 3.91 13.12
N SER A 231 -0.46 3.30 12.12
CA SER A 231 0.68 3.89 11.43
C SER A 231 0.18 4.92 10.40
N ILE A 232 0.33 6.21 10.70
CA ILE A 232 0.15 7.26 9.69
C ILE A 232 1.49 7.54 9.03
N ILE A 233 1.58 7.34 7.72
CA ILE A 233 2.75 7.63 6.92
C ILE A 233 2.55 8.99 6.25
N ILE A 234 3.47 9.92 6.50
CA ILE A 234 3.54 11.22 5.83
C ILE A 234 4.90 11.25 5.15
N GLU A 235 4.95 11.25 3.82
CA GLU A 235 6.18 11.34 3.02
C GLU A 235 6.07 12.54 2.08
N TYR A 236 7.01 13.49 2.08
CA TYR A 236 7.13 14.60 1.11
C TYR A 236 5.89 15.51 0.93
N SER A 237 5.66 16.47 1.82
CA SER A 237 4.71 17.57 1.54
C SER A 237 5.42 18.68 0.74
N ASN A 238 4.86 19.05 -0.41
CA ASN A 238 5.42 20.07 -1.30
C ASN A 238 5.10 21.47 -0.74
N ILE A 239 6.03 22.08 0.02
CA ILE A 239 5.81 23.37 0.69
C ILE A 239 6.85 24.39 0.21
N SER A 240 6.38 25.35 -0.58
CA SER A 240 7.06 26.62 -0.83
C SER A 240 6.68 27.62 0.26
N GLU A 241 7.68 28.36 0.76
CA GLU A 241 7.59 29.46 1.74
C GLU A 241 7.56 29.04 3.21
N VAL A 242 8.76 28.86 3.78
CA VAL A 242 9.30 29.59 4.95
C VAL A 242 10.56 28.83 5.42
N ASN A 243 11.73 29.45 5.18
CA ASN A 243 13.06 29.35 5.80
C ASN A 243 13.44 28.28 6.86
N ASP A 244 12.95 27.04 6.81
CA ASP A 244 13.68 25.90 7.41
C ASP A 244 13.59 24.67 6.52
N SER A 245 14.52 24.64 5.57
CA SER A 245 14.82 23.55 4.66
C SER A 245 14.76 22.16 5.33
N ARG A 246 14.01 21.26 4.66
CA ARG A 246 13.96 19.79 4.80
C ARG A 246 12.77 19.29 5.63
N ILE A 247 11.62 19.14 4.99
CA ILE A 247 10.60 18.16 5.38
C ILE A 247 10.64 17.08 4.31
N GLY A 248 11.28 15.97 4.62
CA GLY A 248 11.34 14.82 3.72
C GLY A 248 11.72 13.62 4.58
N GLY A 249 10.73 12.81 4.94
CA GLY A 249 10.86 11.70 5.87
C GLY A 249 9.56 10.98 6.11
N SER A 250 9.62 9.69 6.41
CA SER A 250 8.51 8.93 7.01
C SER A 250 8.23 9.48 8.40
N VAL A 251 6.96 9.74 8.66
CA VAL A 251 6.42 9.91 10.00
C VAL A 251 5.83 8.56 10.39
N LYS A 252 6.21 8.00 11.54
CA LYS A 252 5.61 6.77 12.09
C LYS A 252 5.02 7.06 13.46
N PHE A 253 3.79 6.65 13.70
CA PHE A 253 3.10 6.85 14.98
C PHE A 253 3.06 5.54 15.78
N LYS A 254 3.61 5.52 16.99
CA LYS A 254 3.38 4.44 17.96
C LYS A 254 2.88 5.02 19.27
N ARG A 255 1.80 4.44 19.77
CA ARG A 255 1.18 4.76 21.06
C ARG A 255 1.92 3.99 22.15
N ASN A 256 2.25 4.67 23.24
CA ASN A 256 2.79 4.04 24.45
C ASN A 256 1.67 3.83 25.48
N LYS A 257 1.96 3.17 26.61
CA LYS A 257 0.95 2.81 27.61
C LYS A 257 0.22 4.03 28.20
N SER A 258 0.90 5.17 28.31
CA SER A 258 0.31 6.39 28.87
C SER A 258 -0.18 7.39 27.83
N ASP A 259 -0.27 7.01 26.54
CA ASP A 259 -0.81 7.87 25.48
C ASP A 259 -0.02 9.17 25.24
N GLN A 260 1.27 9.25 25.58
CA GLN A 260 1.97 10.54 25.70
C GLN A 260 2.81 10.96 24.49
N TYR A 261 3.20 10.06 23.58
CA TYR A 261 4.17 10.41 22.55
C TYR A 261 3.64 10.23 21.13
N PHE A 262 4.16 11.08 20.26
CA PHE A 262 3.97 11.06 18.83
C PHE A 262 5.32 11.09 18.12
N ILE A 263 5.43 10.25 17.10
CA ILE A 263 6.25 10.48 15.91
C ILE A 263 7.76 10.31 16.06
N VAL A 264 8.30 9.57 15.11
CA VAL A 264 9.66 9.67 14.60
C VAL A 264 9.58 10.39 13.25
N LYS A 265 10.20 11.57 13.13
CA LYS A 265 10.36 12.31 11.86
C LYS A 265 11.70 11.95 11.26
N GLU A 266 11.76 11.28 10.12
CA GLU A 266 13.03 10.91 9.47
C GLU A 266 13.47 11.90 8.38
N ASN A 267 14.08 13.03 8.70
CA ASN A 267 14.76 13.79 7.64
C ASN A 267 16.07 13.10 7.24
N ARG A 268 16.55 13.31 5.99
CA ARG A 268 17.89 12.87 5.50
C ARG A 268 19.07 13.10 6.48
N HIS A 269 18.91 13.93 7.51
CA HIS A 269 19.95 14.32 8.46
C HIS A 269 19.46 14.38 9.92
N ASN A 270 18.15 14.26 10.19
CA ASN A 270 17.62 14.49 11.53
C ASN A 270 16.45 13.58 11.84
N VAL A 271 16.47 13.00 13.03
CA VAL A 271 15.28 12.38 13.60
C VAL A 271 14.65 13.34 14.61
N THR A 272 13.33 13.55 14.53
CA THR A 272 12.60 14.40 15.48
C THR A 272 11.45 13.67 16.15
N ILE A 273 11.37 13.74 17.48
CA ILE A 273 10.31 13.10 18.28
C ILE A 273 9.47 14.15 18.98
N TYR A 274 8.16 13.93 19.02
CA TYR A 274 7.17 14.88 19.52
C TYR A 274 6.43 14.34 20.74
N GLU A 275 6.18 15.20 21.72
CA GLU A 275 5.30 14.89 22.86
C GLU A 275 3.87 15.34 22.59
N ARG A 276 2.90 14.43 22.74
CA ARG A 276 1.48 14.66 22.42
C ARG A 276 0.82 15.75 23.25
N LYS A 277 1.15 15.83 24.55
CA LYS A 277 0.47 16.76 25.48
C LYS A 277 0.92 18.20 25.35
N THR A 278 2.18 18.41 24.97
CA THR A 278 2.81 19.74 25.01
C THR A 278 3.09 20.28 23.61
N GLY A 279 3.00 19.44 22.57
CA GLY A 279 3.46 19.78 21.21
C GLY A 279 4.97 20.07 21.17
N SER A 280 5.69 19.75 22.23
CA SER A 280 7.10 20.14 22.39
C SER A 280 8.01 19.12 21.72
N PHE A 281 9.07 19.64 21.11
CA PHE A 281 10.16 18.84 20.57
C PHE A 281 10.86 18.10 21.71
N VAL A 282 10.87 16.77 21.63
CA VAL A 282 11.59 15.94 22.60
C VAL A 282 13.02 15.77 22.14
N ILE A 283 13.26 15.40 20.87
CA ILE A 283 14.60 15.02 20.37
C ILE A 283 14.86 15.66 18.99
N LYS A 284 16.08 16.18 18.77
CA LYS A 284 16.64 16.54 17.46
C LYS A 284 18.13 16.19 17.50
N TYR A 285 18.55 15.15 16.79
CA TYR A 285 19.97 14.87 16.60
C TYR A 285 20.33 14.93 15.11
N ASN A 286 21.52 15.47 14.84
CA ASN A 286 22.06 15.68 13.51
C ASN A 286 23.03 14.53 13.20
N ASN A 287 22.77 13.74 12.17
CA ASN A 287 23.55 12.51 11.89
C ASN A 287 24.94 12.73 11.29
N GLY A 288 25.40 13.98 11.20
CA GLY A 288 26.83 14.27 11.12
C GLY A 288 27.62 13.52 10.04
N SER A 289 27.02 13.14 8.91
CA SER A 289 27.71 12.68 7.69
C SER A 289 26.69 12.45 6.57
N TYR A 290 27.17 12.35 5.33
CA TYR A 290 26.40 12.21 4.09
C TYR A 290 25.59 10.90 3.94
N TYR A 291 25.44 10.10 5.01
CA TYR A 291 24.89 8.76 4.95
C TYR A 291 23.48 8.68 5.54
N TYR A 292 22.61 7.96 4.83
CA TYR A 292 21.18 7.85 5.07
C TYR A 292 20.87 6.90 6.23
N ASP A 293 21.01 7.36 7.48
CA ASP A 293 20.47 6.61 8.61
C ASP A 293 18.93 6.72 8.58
N ARG A 294 18.25 5.65 8.12
CA ARG A 294 16.78 5.52 8.16
C ARG A 294 16.35 4.86 9.46
N ILE A 295 15.19 5.22 10.00
CA ILE A 295 14.61 4.50 11.14
C ILE A 295 13.76 3.36 10.61
N ASP A 296 14.35 2.16 10.64
CA ASP A 296 13.67 0.96 10.21
C ASP A 296 12.52 0.61 11.13
N GLU A 297 12.67 0.77 12.45
CA GLU A 297 11.60 0.54 13.42
C GLU A 297 11.92 1.15 14.80
N PHE A 298 10.91 1.40 15.64
CA PHE A 298 11.12 1.89 17.01
C PHE A 298 10.05 1.39 17.99
N CYS A 299 10.30 1.46 19.28
CA CYS A 299 9.28 1.25 20.32
C CYS A 299 9.58 2.10 21.56
N ILE A 300 8.54 2.33 22.36
CA ILE A 300 8.61 3.10 23.61
C ILE A 300 8.55 2.11 24.77
N SER A 301 9.39 2.34 25.79
CA SER A 301 9.42 1.50 26.98
C SER A 301 8.09 1.58 27.75
N PRO A 302 7.69 0.52 28.48
CA PRO A 302 6.42 0.51 29.20
C PRO A 302 6.30 1.56 30.31
N ASP A 303 7.42 2.09 30.79
CA ASP A 303 7.50 3.18 31.76
C ASP A 303 7.55 4.58 31.12
N ASP A 304 7.50 4.63 29.79
CA ASP A 304 7.46 5.86 28.99
C ASP A 304 8.68 6.77 29.14
N LYS A 305 9.79 6.23 29.64
CA LYS A 305 11.04 6.97 29.86
C LYS A 305 12.05 6.79 28.74
N HIS A 306 11.98 5.69 28.00
CA HIS A 306 12.99 5.34 27.01
C HIS A 306 12.35 5.08 25.66
N LEU A 307 13.01 5.57 24.61
CA LEU A 307 12.70 5.24 23.23
C LEU A 307 13.83 4.40 22.66
N VAL A 308 13.47 3.25 22.10
CA VAL A 308 14.41 2.35 21.44
C VAL A 308 14.18 2.47 19.94
N ILE A 309 15.23 2.85 19.23
CA ILE A 309 15.23 3.12 17.79
C ILE A 309 16.18 2.14 17.12
N ILE A 310 15.76 1.60 15.99
CA ILE A 310 16.63 0.83 15.10
C ILE A 310 16.90 1.68 13.88
N GLU A 311 18.17 1.98 13.69
CA GLU A 311 18.69 2.80 12.62
C GLU A 311 19.38 1.89 11.60
N ASN A 312 19.18 2.10 10.31
CA ASN A 312 19.86 1.33 9.26
C ASN A 312 21.06 2.13 8.76
N ASP A 313 22.28 1.63 9.01
CA ASP A 313 23.49 2.47 8.97
C ASP A 313 24.21 2.46 7.60
N CYS A 314 23.79 1.71 6.57
CA CYS A 314 24.45 1.79 5.25
C CYS A 314 23.76 1.10 4.05
N GLU A 315 23.86 1.69 2.86
CA GLU A 315 23.52 1.04 1.57
C GLU A 315 24.52 -0.06 1.17
N GLU A 316 25.80 0.02 1.60
CA GLU A 316 26.85 -0.92 1.18
C GLU A 316 26.70 -2.33 1.79
N TYR A 317 25.99 -2.47 2.92
CA TYR A 317 25.76 -3.74 3.59
C TYR A 317 24.30 -3.84 4.07
N PRO A 318 23.34 -4.15 3.18
CA PRO A 318 21.97 -4.38 3.57
C PRO A 318 21.91 -5.48 4.64
N GLY A 319 21.60 -5.08 5.88
CA GLY A 319 21.54 -5.97 7.05
C GLY A 319 22.32 -5.53 8.30
N GLN A 320 23.02 -4.39 8.28
CA GLN A 320 23.64 -3.83 9.48
C GLN A 320 22.85 -2.60 9.95
N GLY A 321 22.08 -2.75 11.03
CA GLY A 321 21.38 -1.65 11.68
C GLY A 321 21.85 -1.46 13.12
N THR A 322 21.90 -0.21 13.60
CA THR A 322 22.29 0.10 14.97
C THR A 322 21.07 0.27 15.89
N LEU A 323 21.16 -0.29 17.10
CA LEU A 323 20.23 0.02 18.19
C LEU A 323 20.65 1.33 18.88
N SER A 324 19.75 2.31 18.92
CA SER A 324 19.90 3.54 19.70
C SER A 324 18.82 3.62 20.77
N ILE A 325 19.22 4.00 21.98
CA ILE A 325 18.30 4.22 23.10
C ILE A 325 18.35 5.69 23.49
N TYR A 326 17.18 6.30 23.59
CA TYR A 326 17.02 7.68 24.00
C TYR A 326 16.29 7.73 25.33
N ASP A 327 16.87 8.41 26.31
CA ASP A 327 16.15 8.82 27.50
C ASP A 327 15.34 10.08 27.18
N ILE A 328 14.02 9.97 27.35
CA ILE A 328 13.05 11.01 26.98
C ILE A 328 13.17 12.23 27.91
N GLN A 329 13.51 12.01 29.18
CA GLN A 329 13.59 13.07 30.19
C GLN A 329 14.91 13.84 30.09
N THR A 330 16.03 13.15 29.96
CA THR A 330 17.36 13.77 29.89
C THR A 330 17.74 14.18 28.47
N LYS A 331 17.05 13.65 27.45
CA LYS A 331 17.36 13.81 26.03
C LYS A 331 18.71 13.22 25.62
N GLU A 332 19.28 12.34 26.44
CA GLU A 332 20.54 11.66 26.14
C GLU A 332 20.31 10.46 25.20
N ARG A 333 21.22 10.29 24.23
CA ARG A 333 21.26 9.14 23.32
C ARG A 333 22.41 8.23 23.69
N LYS A 334 22.14 6.92 23.77
CA LYS A 334 23.14 5.86 23.83
C LYS A 334 23.04 4.98 22.59
N LYS A 335 24.06 5.06 21.71
CA LYS A 335 24.19 4.24 20.49
C LYS A 335 24.93 2.94 20.83
N PHE A 336 24.44 1.80 20.35
CA PHE A 336 25.06 0.48 20.56
C PHE A 336 25.58 -0.06 19.23
N GLU A 337 26.79 0.32 18.84
CA GLU A 337 27.41 -0.09 17.58
C GLU A 337 27.61 -1.63 17.48
N ASN A 338 27.67 -2.16 16.25
CA ASN A 338 27.81 -3.60 15.93
C ASN A 338 26.64 -4.50 16.37
N THR A 339 25.45 -3.93 16.52
CA THR A 339 24.21 -4.69 16.58
C THR A 339 23.92 -5.24 15.17
N LEU A 340 23.95 -6.55 14.93
CA LEU A 340 23.54 -7.10 13.62
C LEU A 340 22.01 -7.14 13.52
N LEU A 341 21.39 -5.99 13.23
CA LEU A 341 19.94 -5.87 13.05
C LEU A 341 19.58 -6.01 11.56
N CYS A 342 19.55 -7.25 11.06
CA CYS A 342 19.11 -7.50 9.69
C CYS A 342 17.57 -7.41 9.60
N ALA A 343 17.03 -6.60 8.69
CA ALA A 343 15.67 -6.67 8.14
C ALA A 343 14.57 -7.05 9.15
N LEU A 344 14.17 -6.07 9.96
CA LEU A 344 13.19 -6.24 11.01
C LEU A 344 11.77 -5.92 10.55
N SER A 345 10.83 -6.75 10.96
CA SER A 345 9.39 -6.53 10.75
C SER A 345 8.73 -5.86 11.95
N ASP A 346 9.32 -5.98 13.15
CA ASP A 346 8.73 -5.44 14.40
C ASP A 346 9.76 -5.32 15.54
N ILE A 347 9.49 -4.40 16.47
CA ILE A 347 10.22 -4.23 17.73
C ILE A 347 9.24 -3.96 18.87
N THR A 348 9.35 -4.72 19.96
CA THR A 348 8.45 -4.64 21.11
C THR A 348 9.21 -4.81 22.41
N PHE A 349 8.71 -4.19 23.49
CA PHE A 349 9.23 -4.41 24.83
C PHE A 349 8.58 -5.66 25.46
N SER A 350 9.34 -6.37 26.30
CA SER A 350 8.78 -7.32 27.25
C SER A 350 7.86 -6.62 28.26
N GLU A 351 6.95 -7.38 28.88
CA GLU A 351 5.98 -6.81 29.83
C GLU A 351 6.64 -6.13 31.04
N ASP A 352 7.78 -6.65 31.50
CA ASP A 352 8.60 -6.08 32.57
C ASP A 352 9.47 -4.89 32.11
N GLY A 353 9.44 -4.57 30.81
CA GLY A 353 10.19 -3.49 30.19
C GLY A 353 11.70 -3.73 30.12
N ARG A 354 12.22 -4.87 30.58
CA ARG A 354 13.65 -5.16 30.68
C ARG A 354 14.29 -5.59 29.37
N TYR A 355 13.49 -6.17 28.48
CA TYR A 355 13.99 -6.72 27.24
C TYR A 355 13.28 -6.11 26.04
N VAL A 356 14.03 -5.96 24.96
CA VAL A 356 13.51 -5.55 23.66
C VAL A 356 13.56 -6.76 22.76
N LYS A 357 12.41 -7.16 22.24
CA LYS A 357 12.26 -8.22 21.27
C LYS A 357 12.21 -7.61 19.87
N THR A 358 13.08 -8.11 19.01
CA THR A 358 13.16 -7.73 17.60
C THR A 358 12.79 -8.92 16.74
N LYS A 359 11.85 -8.74 15.80
CA LYS A 359 11.38 -9.79 14.91
C LYS A 359 11.97 -9.60 13.52
N GLN A 360 12.71 -10.58 13.02
CA GLN A 360 13.30 -10.57 11.68
C GLN A 360 12.38 -11.28 10.67
N PHE A 361 12.31 -10.77 9.44
CA PHE A 361 11.41 -11.31 8.41
C PHE A 361 11.64 -12.81 8.08
N SER A 362 12.86 -13.32 8.27
CA SER A 362 13.26 -14.68 7.86
C SER A 362 14.06 -15.45 8.90
N ARG A 363 14.18 -14.94 10.13
CA ARG A 363 15.00 -15.53 11.21
C ARG A 363 14.26 -15.51 12.54
N SER A 364 14.80 -16.26 13.50
CA SER A 364 14.33 -16.33 14.88
C SER A 364 14.34 -14.95 15.55
N ASP A 365 13.41 -14.75 16.48
CA ASP A 365 13.35 -13.52 17.27
C ASP A 365 14.65 -13.30 18.04
N THR A 366 15.16 -12.06 18.06
CA THR A 366 16.31 -11.70 18.88
C THR A 366 15.85 -10.86 20.07
N ILE A 367 16.30 -11.24 21.27
CA ILE A 367 15.96 -10.58 22.54
C ILE A 367 17.19 -9.88 23.08
N TRP A 368 17.03 -8.60 23.40
CA TRP A 368 18.07 -7.69 23.85
C TRP A 368 17.77 -7.23 25.27
N ASP A 369 18.78 -7.15 26.13
CA ASP A 369 18.68 -6.41 27.38
C ASP A 369 18.90 -4.93 27.06
N TYR A 370 17.86 -4.10 27.25
CA TYR A 370 17.91 -2.70 26.80
C TYR A 370 18.89 -1.86 27.64
N GLN A 371 19.14 -2.22 28.91
CA GLN A 371 20.03 -1.43 29.77
C GLN A 371 21.50 -1.59 29.34
N THR A 372 21.84 -2.82 28.95
CA THR A 372 23.21 -3.20 28.58
C THR A 372 23.47 -3.19 27.08
N GLY A 373 22.42 -3.22 26.24
CA GLY A 373 22.50 -3.38 24.80
C GLY A 373 23.00 -4.74 24.34
N LYS A 374 23.07 -5.74 25.24
CA LYS A 374 23.55 -7.08 24.93
C LYS A 374 22.44 -7.97 24.42
N ILE A 375 22.77 -8.84 23.46
CA ILE A 375 21.89 -9.93 23.05
C ILE A 375 21.81 -10.94 24.19
N VAL A 376 20.58 -11.23 24.63
CA VAL A 376 20.29 -12.24 25.65
C VAL A 376 19.94 -13.57 24.99
N ILE A 377 19.19 -13.52 23.88
CA ILE A 377 18.80 -14.70 23.09
C ILE A 377 18.92 -14.34 21.61
N CYS A 378 19.72 -15.12 20.89
CA CYS A 378 19.76 -15.15 19.42
C CYS A 378 19.32 -16.55 19.01
N GLY A 379 18.21 -16.66 18.29
CA GLY A 379 17.71 -17.95 17.80
C GLY A 379 18.15 -18.25 16.38
#